data_AF-A0A356EK88-F1
#
_entry.id   AF-A0A356EK88-F1
#
_cell.length_a   1.000
_cell.length_b   1.000
_cell.length_c   1.000
_cell.angle_alpha   90.00
_cell.angle_beta   90.00
_cell.angle_gamma   90.00
#
_symmetry.space_group_name_H-M   'P 1'
#
loop_
_entity.id
_entity.type
_entity.pdbx_description
1 polymer ?
#
loop_
_entity_poly.entity_id
_entity_poly.type
_entity_poly.pdbx_seq_one_letter_code
_entity_poly.pdbx_strand_id
1 'polypeptide(L)'
;MPKSAQQPPIHPGEILKEEFLVPYGLSANRLALAIGVAPNRITGIVNGMRGITGETAILLARAFRTTPEFWINLQAHYDLELARAQVTKERIEGAEALSRELSAA
;
A
#
# COMPACT_ATOMS: atom_id res chain seq x y z
N MET A 1 8.10 8.12 22.93
CA MET A 1 7.76 6.73 23.34
C MET A 1 8.50 5.78 22.43
N PRO A 2 9.31 4.84 22.93
CA PRO A 2 9.91 3.82 22.07
C PRO A 2 8.83 2.82 21.66
N LYS A 3 8.52 2.69 20.36
CA LYS A 3 7.66 1.61 19.85
C LYS A 3 8.45 0.30 19.81
N SER A 4 8.41 -0.45 20.91
CA SER A 4 8.88 -1.82 21.00
C SER A 4 7.79 -2.78 20.51
N ALA A 5 8.15 -3.68 19.58
CA ALA A 5 7.41 -4.87 19.10
C ALA A 5 6.10 -4.68 18.32
N GLN A 6 6.22 -4.83 16.98
CA GLN A 6 5.35 -5.60 16.08
C GLN A 6 3.84 -5.30 16.08
N GLN A 7 3.45 -4.10 15.65
CA GLN A 7 2.13 -3.98 15.02
C GLN A 7 2.22 -4.47 13.57
N PRO A 8 1.23 -5.24 13.07
CA PRO A 8 1.22 -5.63 11.67
C PRO A 8 1.24 -4.39 10.78
N PRO A 9 1.89 -4.45 9.60
CA PRO A 9 1.89 -3.33 8.66
C PRO A 9 0.45 -2.94 8.31
N ILE A 10 0.16 -1.63 8.29
CA ILE A 10 -1.18 -1.13 7.97
C ILE A 10 -1.39 -1.25 6.46
N HIS A 11 -2.40 -2.02 6.07
CA HIS A 11 -2.76 -2.15 4.66
C HIS A 11 -3.38 -0.84 4.14
N PRO A 12 -3.06 -0.37 2.91
CA PRO A 12 -3.62 0.87 2.36
C PRO A 12 -5.15 0.88 2.29
N GLY A 13 -5.75 -0.30 2.15
CA GLY A 13 -7.20 -0.49 2.20
C GLY A 13 -7.83 -0.21 3.56
N GLU A 14 -7.10 -0.37 4.67
CA GLU A 14 -7.53 0.06 5.99
C GLU A 14 -7.61 1.58 6.04
N ILE A 15 -6.59 2.28 5.53
CA ILE A 15 -6.61 3.74 5.39
C ILE A 15 -7.76 4.20 4.50
N LEU A 16 -7.97 3.55 3.34
CA LEU A 16 -9.11 3.86 2.46
C LEU A 16 -10.44 3.73 3.21
N LYS A 17 -10.59 2.70 4.05
CA LYS A 17 -11.82 2.46 4.79
C LYS A 17 -12.01 3.49 5.91
N GLU A 18 -11.04 3.63 6.80
CA GLU A 18 -11.18 4.39 8.05
C GLU A 18 -11.05 5.91 7.83
N GLU A 19 -10.22 6.37 6.88
CA GLU A 19 -9.97 7.80 6.66
C GLU A 19 -10.84 8.41 5.54
N PHE A 20 -11.44 7.58 4.68
CA PHE A 20 -12.24 8.06 3.55
C PHE A 20 -13.66 7.48 3.55
N LEU A 21 -13.82 6.15 3.46
CA LEU A 21 -15.16 5.58 3.31
C LEU A 21 -16.07 5.83 4.52
N VAL A 22 -15.57 5.58 5.73
CA VAL A 22 -16.34 5.77 6.97
C VAL A 22 -16.69 7.25 7.19
N PRO A 23 -15.75 8.23 7.12
CA PRO A 23 -16.07 9.64 7.31
C PRO A 23 -17.04 10.21 6.28
N TYR A 24 -17.00 9.72 5.03
CA TYR A 24 -17.94 10.15 3.98
C TYR A 24 -19.25 9.34 3.95
N GLY A 25 -19.43 8.34 4.81
CA GLY A 25 -20.60 7.46 4.78
C GLY A 25 -20.75 6.70 3.45
N LEU A 26 -19.64 6.36 2.81
CA LEU A 26 -19.61 5.68 1.51
C LEU A 26 -19.40 4.17 1.70
N SER A 27 -20.17 3.37 0.97
CA SER A 27 -19.88 1.95 0.84
C SER A 27 -18.80 1.70 -0.22
N ALA A 28 -18.05 0.60 -0.07
CA ALA A 28 -17.09 0.14 -1.08
C ALA A 28 -17.74 -0.04 -2.46
N ASN A 29 -18.97 -0.57 -2.49
CA ASN A 29 -19.75 -0.72 -3.73
C ASN A 29 -20.07 0.63 -4.38
N ARG A 30 -20.50 1.63 -3.59
CA ARG A 30 -20.78 2.97 -4.11
C ARG A 30 -19.54 3.63 -4.69
N LEU A 31 -18.39 3.50 -4.01
CA LEU A 31 -17.12 3.99 -4.54
C LEU A 31 -16.77 3.28 -5.86
N ALA A 32 -16.86 1.94 -5.91
CA ALA A 32 -16.52 1.16 -7.09
C ALA A 32 -17.34 1.56 -8.32
N LEU A 33 -18.66 1.73 -8.16
CA LEU A 33 -19.56 2.21 -9.21
C LEU A 33 -19.19 3.62 -9.66
N ALA A 34 -18.88 4.53 -8.72
CA ALA A 34 -18.54 5.92 -9.04
C ALA A 34 -17.24 6.05 -9.84
N ILE A 35 -16.26 5.19 -9.59
CA ILE A 35 -14.97 5.21 -10.30
C ILE A 35 -14.88 4.18 -11.44
N GLY A 36 -15.98 3.51 -11.78
CA GLY A 36 -16.06 2.63 -12.95
C GLY A 36 -15.28 1.32 -12.82
N VAL A 37 -15.14 0.75 -11.62
CA VAL A 37 -14.45 -0.53 -11.40
C VAL A 37 -15.39 -1.59 -10.83
N ALA A 38 -15.04 -2.87 -10.99
CA ALA A 38 -15.81 -3.96 -10.40
C ALA A 38 -15.87 -3.83 -8.86
N PRO A 39 -17.04 -4.01 -8.21
CA PRO A 39 -17.18 -3.89 -6.75
C PRO A 39 -16.20 -4.75 -5.95
N ASN A 40 -15.92 -5.97 -6.40
CA ASN A 40 -14.97 -6.88 -5.78
C ASN A 40 -13.53 -6.33 -5.72
N ARG A 41 -13.18 -5.36 -6.58
CA ARG A 41 -11.87 -4.69 -6.53
C ARG A 41 -11.75 -3.87 -5.25
N ILE A 42 -12.70 -2.96 -5.00
CA ILE A 42 -12.67 -2.09 -3.81
C ILE A 42 -12.90 -2.90 -2.55
N THR A 43 -13.84 -3.84 -2.54
CA THR A 43 -14.05 -4.75 -1.40
C THR A 43 -12.79 -5.55 -1.08
N GLY A 44 -12.07 -6.05 -2.10
CA GLY A 44 -10.81 -6.74 -1.90
C GLY A 44 -9.72 -5.84 -1.30
N ILE A 45 -9.64 -4.58 -1.72
CA ILE A 45 -8.68 -3.61 -1.19
C ILE A 45 -8.98 -3.32 0.28
N VAL A 46 -10.21 -2.93 0.63
CA VAL A 46 -10.57 -2.57 2.02
C VAL A 46 -10.43 -3.74 3.00
N ASN A 47 -10.53 -4.97 2.51
CA ASN A 47 -10.35 -6.19 3.31
C ASN A 47 -8.89 -6.68 3.36
N GLY A 48 -7.93 -5.94 2.81
CA GLY A 48 -6.52 -6.32 2.82
C GLY A 48 -6.15 -7.49 1.89
N MET A 49 -7.05 -7.89 0.99
CA MET A 49 -6.87 -9.03 0.09
C MET A 49 -6.27 -8.63 -1.26
N ARG A 50 -6.26 -7.32 -1.58
CA ARG A 50 -5.73 -6.77 -2.83
C ARG A 50 -5.00 -5.47 -2.57
N GLY A 51 -3.85 -5.29 -3.20
CA GLY A 51 -3.14 -4.01 -3.22
C GLY A 51 -3.79 -2.99 -4.15
N ILE A 52 -3.36 -1.73 -4.01
CA ILE A 52 -3.75 -0.62 -4.88
C ILE A 52 -2.81 -0.58 -6.09
N THR A 53 -3.37 -0.70 -7.29
CA THR A 53 -2.64 -0.55 -8.56
C THR A 53 -2.52 0.93 -8.96
N GLY A 54 -1.63 1.25 -9.90
CA GLY A 54 -1.49 2.61 -10.46
C GLY A 54 -2.81 3.17 -11.02
N GLU A 55 -3.55 2.37 -11.79
CA GLU A 55 -4.89 2.75 -12.28
C GLU A 55 -5.83 3.10 -11.12
N THR A 56 -5.89 2.23 -10.10
CA THR A 56 -6.77 2.44 -8.94
C THR A 56 -6.36 3.68 -8.14
N ALA A 57 -5.05 3.92 -7.97
CA ALA A 57 -4.53 5.12 -7.32
C ALA A 57 -4.96 6.40 -8.04
N ILE A 58 -4.90 6.43 -9.38
CA ILE A 58 -5.38 7.58 -10.17
C ILE A 58 -6.87 7.82 -9.92
N LEU A 59 -7.68 6.77 -9.94
CA LEU A 59 -9.13 6.87 -9.73
C LEU A 59 -9.47 7.34 -8.31
N LEU A 60 -8.81 6.79 -7.28
CA LEU A 60 -8.99 7.20 -5.89
C LEU A 60 -8.56 8.66 -5.67
N ALA A 61 -7.46 9.09 -6.30
CA ALA A 61 -7.00 10.48 -6.23
C ALA A 61 -8.05 11.46 -6.78
N ARG A 62 -8.69 11.12 -7.90
CA ARG A 62 -9.80 11.93 -8.46
C ARG A 62 -11.03 11.92 -7.56
N ALA A 63 -11.37 10.79 -6.96
CA ALA A 63 -12.53 10.68 -6.07
C ALA A 63 -12.36 11.47 -4.77
N PHE A 64 -11.16 11.48 -4.19
CA PHE A 64 -10.91 12.01 -2.84
C PHE A 64 -10.07 13.28 -2.79
N ARG A 65 -9.74 13.87 -3.95
CA ARG A 65 -8.89 15.07 -4.07
C ARG A 65 -7.53 14.89 -3.38
N THR A 66 -6.93 13.73 -3.58
CA THR A 66 -5.54 13.42 -3.18
C THR A 66 -4.68 13.31 -4.43
N THR A 67 -3.46 12.78 -4.30
CA THR A 67 -2.60 12.46 -5.45
C THR A 67 -2.50 10.95 -5.66
N PRO A 68 -2.22 10.44 -6.87
CA PRO A 68 -1.97 9.02 -7.09
C PRO A 68 -0.78 8.51 -6.24
N GLU A 69 0.25 9.34 -6.08
CA GLU A 69 1.46 9.02 -5.31
C GLU A 69 1.13 8.80 -3.83
N PHE A 70 0.16 9.53 -3.27
CA PHE A 70 -0.30 9.27 -1.90
C PHE A 70 -0.71 7.80 -1.73
N TRP A 71 -1.51 7.27 -2.65
CA TRP A 71 -1.97 5.88 -2.59
C TRP A 71 -0.85 4.87 -2.88
N ILE A 72 0.01 5.16 -3.86
CA ILE A 72 1.14 4.30 -4.20
C ILE A 72 2.17 4.25 -3.06
N ASN A 73 2.40 5.36 -2.37
CA ASN A 73 3.34 5.40 -1.26
C ASN A 73 2.81 4.58 -0.07
N LEU A 74 1.51 4.59 0.19
CA LEU A 74 0.91 3.69 1.19
C LEU A 74 1.13 2.21 0.80
N GLN A 75 0.89 1.87 -0.46
CA GLN A 75 1.09 0.51 -0.97
C GLN A 75 2.55 0.08 -0.87
N ALA A 76 3.47 0.92 -1.35
CA ALA A 76 4.90 0.65 -1.31
C ALA A 76 5.41 0.50 0.13
N HIS A 77 4.94 1.33 1.06
CA HIS A 77 5.30 1.19 2.47
C HIS A 77 4.82 -0.15 3.05
N TYR A 78 3.56 -0.51 2.81
CA TYR A 78 3.02 -1.80 3.24
C TYR A 78 3.79 -2.99 2.67
N ASP A 79 4.06 -2.98 1.36
CA ASP A 79 4.78 -4.05 0.67
C ASP A 79 6.23 -4.17 1.16
N LEU A 80 6.91 -3.06 1.41
CA LEU A 80 8.26 -3.05 1.97
C LEU A 80 8.29 -3.64 3.37
N GLU A 81 7.35 -3.29 4.24
CA GLU A 81 7.30 -3.82 5.60
C GLU A 81 7.03 -5.34 5.61
N LEU A 82 6.17 -5.84 4.71
CA LEU A 82 6.00 -7.28 4.53
C LEU A 82 7.27 -7.96 4.00
N ALA A 83 7.94 -7.34 3.03
CA ALA A 83 9.15 -7.87 2.43
C ALA A 83 10.32 -7.91 3.42
N ARG A 84 10.45 -6.93 4.32
CA ARG A 84 11.49 -6.89 5.36
C ARG A 84 11.53 -8.16 6.22
N ALA A 85 10.37 -8.76 6.50
CA ALA A 85 10.28 -10.00 7.25
C ALA A 85 10.71 -11.25 6.44
N GLN A 86 10.80 -11.14 5.11
CA GLN A 86 11.06 -12.26 4.20
C GLN A 86 12.46 -12.21 3.58
N VAL A 87 13.07 -11.03 3.47
CA VAL A 87 14.42 -10.89 2.92
C VAL A 87 15.44 -11.43 3.92
N THR A 88 16.19 -12.46 3.50
CA THR A 88 17.18 -13.11 4.35
C THR A 88 18.47 -12.29 4.46
N LYS A 89 19.21 -12.48 5.56
CA LYS A 89 20.48 -11.80 5.81
C LYS A 89 21.49 -12.06 4.69
N GLU A 90 21.56 -13.29 4.19
CA GLU A 90 22.49 -13.69 3.12
C GLU A 90 22.22 -12.94 1.82
N ARG A 91 20.94 -12.70 1.49
CA ARG A 91 20.58 -11.91 0.29
C ARG A 91 20.97 -10.44 0.44
N ILE A 92 20.85 -9.88 1.65
CA ILE A 92 21.27 -8.51 1.96
C ILE A 92 22.78 -8.40 1.84
N GLU A 93 23.52 -9.29 2.50
CA GLU A 93 24.99 -9.30 2.47
C GLU A 93 25.53 -9.46 1.05
N GLY A 94 24.90 -10.30 0.22
CA GLY A 94 25.25 -10.44 -1.20
C GLY A 94 25.04 -9.16 -2.01
N ALA A 95 23.93 -8.46 -1.79
CA ALA A 95 23.66 -7.17 -2.44
C ALA A 95 24.66 -6.08 -2.00
N GLU A 96 25.01 -6.05 -0.71
CA GLU A 96 26.00 -5.11 -0.17
C GLU A 96 27.43 -5.41 -0.67
N ALA A 97 27.78 -6.68 -0.84
CA ALA A 97 29.07 -7.09 -1.40
C ALA A 97 29.23 -6.54 -2.83
N LEU A 98 28.23 -6.74 -3.69
CA LEU A 98 28.23 -6.18 -5.05
C LEU A 98 28.31 -4.64 -5.03
N SER A 99 27.58 -3.98 -4.13
CA SER A 99 27.65 -2.53 -3.99
C SER A 99 29.06 -2.03 -3.63
N ARG A 100 29.80 -2.77 -2.79
CA ARG A 100 31.20 -2.44 -2.44
C ARG A 100 32.14 -2.64 -3.62
N GLU A 101 31.97 -3.72 -4.39
CA GLU A 101 32.76 -3.99 -5.60
C GLU A 101 32.57 -2.88 -6.65
N LEU A 102 31.33 -2.46 -6.92
CA LEU A 102 31.02 -1.40 -7.87
C LEU A 102 31.56 -0.03 -7.44
N SER A 103 31.68 0.22 -6.13
CA SER A 103 32.22 1.48 -5.61
C SER A 103 33.75 1.54 -5.60
N ALA A 104 34.41 0.39 -5.77
CA ALA A 104 35.87 0.27 -5.79
C ALA A 104 36.46 0.28 -7.22
N ALA A 105 35.61 0.30 -8.24
CA ALA A 105 35.95 0.38 -9.66
C ALA A 105 35.84 1.83 -10.19
#